data_AF-A0A2M8BEH0-F1
#
_entry.id   AF-A0A2M8BEH0-F1
#
_cell.length_a   1.000
_cell.length_b   1.000
_cell.length_c   1.000
_cell.angle_alpha   90.00
_cell.angle_beta   90.00
_cell.angle_gamma   90.00
#
_symmetry.space_group_name_H-M   'P 1'
#
loop_
_entity.id
_entity.type
_entity.pdbx_description
1 polymer ?
#
loop_
_entity_poly.entity_id
_entity_poly.type
_entity_poly.pdbx_seq_one_letter_code
_entity_poly.pdbx_strand_id
1 'polypeptide(L)'
;MDAVLAATSIGITELKKNPSAVIRDAGADTVVILHHNKPSAYLVPARSYEALMDVLDDLQLLPVVQQRIANWQSDPDKVIDMSREELEHIALAAPKKSARVAAKSSRH
;
A
#
# COMPACT_ATOMS: atom_id res chain seq x y z
N MET A 1 -29.25 4.99 -12.29
CA MET A 1 -29.19 4.41 -10.94
C MET A 1 -27.74 4.06 -10.71
N ASP A 2 -27.06 4.77 -9.81
CA ASP A 2 -25.67 4.47 -9.47
C ASP A 2 -25.64 3.14 -8.71
N ALA A 3 -24.76 2.24 -9.12
CA ALA A 3 -24.63 0.93 -8.49
C ALA A 3 -24.19 1.11 -7.03
N VAL A 4 -24.99 0.59 -6.09
CA VAL A 4 -24.67 0.62 -4.67
C VAL A 4 -23.72 -0.54 -4.38
N LEU A 5 -22.53 -0.23 -3.85
CA LEU A 5 -21.47 -1.21 -3.58
C LEU A 5 -21.58 -1.86 -2.18
N ALA A 6 -22.63 -1.51 -1.44
CA ALA A 6 -22.91 -2.01 -0.09
C ALA A 6 -24.24 -2.78 -0.06
N ALA A 7 -24.28 -3.89 0.69
CA ALA A 7 -25.51 -4.67 0.87
C ALA A 7 -26.57 -3.93 1.70
N THR A 8 -26.14 -2.94 2.49
CA THR A 8 -27.00 -2.21 3.43
C THR A 8 -26.85 -0.70 3.23
N SER A 9 -27.96 0.02 3.39
CA SER A 9 -28.01 1.48 3.27
C SER A 9 -28.66 2.12 4.49
N ILE A 10 -28.22 3.33 4.83
CA ILE A 10 -28.81 4.14 5.89
C ILE A 10 -28.89 5.61 5.48
N GLY A 11 -29.99 6.29 5.83
CA GLY A 11 -30.10 7.74 5.64
C GLY A 11 -29.23 8.53 6.61
N ILE A 12 -28.65 9.64 6.15
CA ILE A 12 -27.80 10.51 6.98
C ILE A 12 -28.51 11.03 8.23
N THR A 13 -29.83 11.25 8.16
CA THR A 13 -30.65 11.64 9.32
C THR A 13 -30.69 10.54 10.37
N GLU A 14 -30.81 9.28 9.96
CA GLU A 14 -30.86 8.13 10.88
C GLU A 14 -29.49 7.87 11.51
N LEU A 15 -28.42 7.97 10.71
CA LEU A 15 -27.04 7.93 11.20
C LEU A 15 -26.79 8.97 12.29
N LYS A 16 -27.27 10.21 12.09
CA LYS A 16 -27.11 11.30 13.06
C LYS A 16 -27.87 11.07 14.36
N LYS A 17 -29.00 10.37 14.34
CA LYS A 17 -29.80 10.11 15.56
C LYS A 17 -29.07 9.19 16.53
N ASN A 18 -28.43 8.13 16.01
CA ASN A 18 -27.73 7.16 16.86
C ASN A 18 -26.54 6.52 16.12
N PRO A 19 -25.41 7.23 16.01
CA PRO A 19 -24.25 6.74 15.26
C PRO A 19 -23.69 5.43 15.84
N SER A 20 -23.68 5.28 17.17
CA SER A 20 -23.17 4.08 17.83
C SER A 20 -24.00 2.83 17.52
N ALA A 21 -25.33 2.95 17.43
CA ALA A 21 -26.17 1.83 17.03
C ALA A 21 -25.89 1.42 15.58
N VAL A 22 -25.77 2.39 14.68
CA VAL A 22 -25.49 2.11 13.26
C VAL A 22 -24.14 1.42 13.08
N ILE A 23 -23.10 1.87 13.80
CA ILE A 23 -21.78 1.24 13.76
C ILE A 23 -21.84 -0.21 14.27
N ARG A 24 -22.58 -0.45 15.36
CA ARG A 24 -22.74 -1.80 15.92
C ARG A 24 -23.52 -2.71 14.98
N ASP A 25 -24.60 -2.21 14.40
CA ASP A 25 -25.48 -2.98 13.52
C ASP A 25 -24.81 -3.26 12.16
N ALA A 26 -23.93 -2.37 11.70
CA ALA A 26 -23.06 -2.62 10.54
C ALA A 26 -22.09 -3.79 10.76
N GLY A 27 -21.64 -4.00 11.99
CA GLY A 27 -20.77 -5.12 12.35
C GLY A 27 -19.50 -5.17 11.49
N ALA A 28 -19.39 -6.22 10.67
CA ALA A 28 -18.26 -6.43 9.75
C ALA A 28 -18.55 -6.01 8.29
N ASP A 29 -19.75 -5.48 8.02
CA ASP A 29 -20.19 -5.13 6.67
C ASP A 29 -20.04 -3.63 6.38
N THR A 30 -19.81 -3.31 5.11
CA THR A 30 -19.80 -1.93 4.63
C THR A 30 -21.24 -1.44 4.43
N VAL A 31 -21.53 -0.23 4.92
CA VAL A 31 -22.86 0.40 4.80
C VAL A 31 -22.78 1.66 3.96
N VAL A 32 -23.68 1.84 3.00
CA VAL A 32 -23.79 3.11 2.26
C VAL A 32 -24.63 4.12 3.04
N ILE A 33 -24.15 5.36 3.12
CA ILE A 33 -24.87 6.48 3.71
C ILE A 33 -25.53 7.27 2.59
N LEU A 34 -26.84 7.50 2.71
CA LEU A 34 -27.66 8.21 1.74
C LEU A 34 -27.99 9.63 2.21
N HIS A 35 -27.81 10.61 1.33
CA HIS A 35 -28.27 11.99 1.51
C HIS A 35 -29.27 12.34 0.40
N HIS A 36 -30.48 12.75 0.77
CA HIS A 36 -31.60 12.94 -0.17
C HIS A 36 -31.81 11.75 -1.12
N ASN A 37 -31.75 10.53 -0.57
CA ASN A 37 -31.87 9.26 -1.30
C ASN A 37 -30.77 9.00 -2.35
N LYS A 38 -29.62 9.67 -2.24
CA LYS A 38 -28.45 9.46 -3.09
C LYS A 38 -27.25 9.00 -2.24
N PRO A 39 -26.47 8.00 -2.69
CA PRO A 39 -25.22 7.62 -2.03
C PRO A 39 -24.30 8.83 -1.84
N SER A 40 -23.90 9.11 -0.60
CA SER A 40 -23.02 10.23 -0.27
C SER A 40 -21.72 9.81 0.41
N ALA A 41 -21.72 8.69 1.14
CA ALA A 41 -20.54 8.16 1.81
C ALA A 41 -20.69 6.66 2.04
N TYR A 42 -19.60 6.00 2.44
CA TYR A 42 -19.59 4.62 2.94
C TYR A 42 -19.03 4.59 4.36
N LEU A 43 -19.68 3.82 5.22
CA LEU A 43 -19.13 3.38 6.50
C LEU A 43 -18.43 2.04 6.25
N VAL A 44 -17.10 2.04 6.30
CA VAL A 44 -16.27 0.84 6.13
C VAL A 44 -15.73 0.45 7.50
N PRO A 45 -15.87 -0.82 7.94
CA PRO A 45 -15.25 -1.28 9.18
C PRO A 45 -13.74 -1.09 9.17
N ALA A 46 -13.15 -0.75 10.33
CA ALA A 46 -11.73 -0.43 10.44
C ALA A 46 -10.83 -1.52 9.83
N ARG A 47 -11.06 -2.79 10.20
CA ARG A 47 -10.33 -3.95 9.67
C ARG A 47 -10.38 -4.04 8.14
N SER A 48 -11.53 -3.77 7.55
CA SER A 48 -11.71 -3.83 6.08
C SER A 48 -11.01 -2.66 5.40
N TYR A 49 -11.04 -1.48 6.01
CA TYR A 49 -10.31 -0.32 5.52
C TYR A 49 -8.79 -0.52 5.60
N GLU A 50 -8.28 -1.04 6.73
CA GLU A 50 -6.86 -1.39 6.90
C GLU A 50 -6.40 -2.40 5.85
N ALA A 51 -7.13 -3.50 5.68
CA ALA A 51 -6.80 -4.51 4.67
C ALA A 51 -6.82 -3.93 3.24
N LEU A 52 -7.73 -2.98 2.95
CA LEU A 52 -7.73 -2.28 1.66
C LEU A 52 -6.49 -1.41 1.48
N MET A 53 -6.05 -0.70 2.53
CA MET A 53 -4.84 0.12 2.48
C MET A 53 -3.59 -0.74 2.27
N ASP A 54 -3.47 -1.88 2.95
CA ASP A 54 -2.34 -2.81 2.77
C ASP A 54 -2.20 -3.26 1.30
N VAL A 55 -3.31 -3.61 0.65
CA VAL A 55 -3.32 -4.00 -0.77
C VAL A 55 -2.93 -2.83 -1.67
N LEU A 56 -3.40 -1.62 -1.36
CA LEU A 56 -3.05 -0.42 -2.15
C LEU A 56 -1.55 -0.12 -2.06
N ASP A 57 -0.96 -0.25 -0.88
CA ASP A 57 0.48 -0.06 -0.66
C ASP A 57 1.30 -1.05 -1.50
N ASP A 58 0.91 -2.32 -1.53
CA ASP A 58 1.54 -3.34 -2.38
C ASP A 58 1.43 -2.98 -3.88
N LEU A 59 0.26 -2.51 -4.32
CA LEU A 59 0.04 -2.09 -5.71
C LEU A 59 0.91 -0.88 -6.10
N GLN A 60 1.13 0.05 -5.17
CA GLN A 60 2.00 1.20 -5.40
C GLN A 60 3.47 0.80 -5.59
N LEU A 61 3.88 -0.38 -5.11
CA LEU A 61 5.23 -0.90 -5.30
C LEU A 61 5.46 -1.49 -6.69
N LEU A 62 4.39 -1.88 -7.41
CA LEU A 62 4.49 -2.54 -8.72
C LEU A 62 5.35 -1.77 -9.74
N PRO A 63 5.19 -0.44 -9.95
CA PRO A 63 5.99 0.29 -10.93
C PRO A 63 7.48 0.27 -10.58
N VAL A 64 7.82 0.33 -9.30
CA VAL A 64 9.21 0.29 -8.82
C VAL A 64 9.82 -1.09 -9.08
N VAL A 65 9.08 -2.15 -8.80
CA VAL A 65 9.52 -3.52 -9.09
C VAL A 65 9.71 -3.72 -10.59
N GLN A 66 8.75 -3.30 -11.41
CA GLN A 66 8.84 -3.38 -12.87
C GLN A 66 10.04 -2.60 -13.41
N GLN A 67 10.28 -1.39 -12.92
CA GLN A 67 11.43 -0.60 -13.32
C GLN A 67 12.75 -1.28 -12.94
N ARG A 68 12.84 -1.86 -11.74
CA ARG A 68 14.04 -2.60 -11.31
C ARG A 68 14.29 -3.84 -12.17
N ILE A 69 13.24 -4.60 -12.49
CA ILE A 69 13.33 -5.76 -13.39
C ILE A 69 13.82 -5.32 -14.77
N ALA A 70 13.25 -4.26 -15.34
CA ALA A 70 13.68 -3.72 -16.62
C ALA A 70 15.14 -3.27 -16.61
N ASN A 71 15.58 -2.61 -15.53
CA ASN A 71 16.97 -2.18 -15.37
C ASN A 71 17.93 -3.39 -15.32
N TRP A 72 17.60 -4.45 -14.56
CA TRP A 72 18.40 -5.68 -14.51
C TRP A 72 18.51 -6.36 -15.88
N GLN A 73 17.44 -6.36 -16.66
CA GLN A 73 17.45 -6.91 -18.01
C GLN A 73 18.26 -6.06 -19.00
N SER A 74 18.33 -4.74 -18.78
CA SER A 74 19.03 -3.81 -19.68
C SER A 74 20.55 -3.80 -19.54
N ASP A 75 21.08 -4.19 -18.37
CA ASP A 75 22.52 -4.15 -18.08
C ASP A 75 22.92 -5.37 -17.21
N PRO A 76 23.02 -6.58 -17.82
CA PRO A 76 23.26 -7.82 -17.10
C PRO A 76 24.60 -7.83 -16.35
N ASP A 77 25.59 -7.09 -16.83
CA ASP A 77 26.92 -7.00 -16.23
C ASP A 77 26.92 -6.31 -14.85
N LYS A 78 25.83 -5.60 -14.52
CA LYS A 78 25.62 -4.98 -13.20
C LYS A 78 24.77 -5.82 -12.25
N VAL A 79 24.33 -7.00 -12.66
CA VAL A 79 23.57 -7.93 -11.82
C VAL A 79 24.54 -8.95 -11.21
N ILE A 80 24.52 -9.05 -9.88
CA ILE A 80 25.31 -10.05 -9.15
C ILE A 80 24.36 -11.18 -8.76
N ASP A 81 24.59 -12.38 -9.31
CA ASP A 81 23.87 -13.58 -8.89
C ASP A 81 24.42 -14.06 -7.54
N MET A 82 23.55 -14.21 -6.55
CA MET A 82 23.90 -14.59 -5.19
C MET A 82 22.81 -15.44 -4.57
N SER A 83 23.19 -16.51 -3.88
CA SER A 83 22.27 -17.32 -3.08
C SER A 83 21.77 -16.55 -1.85
N ARG A 84 20.62 -17.00 -1.30
CA ARG A 84 20.07 -16.43 -0.07
C ARG A 84 21.04 -16.59 1.10
N GLU A 85 21.70 -17.73 1.18
CA GLU A 85 22.66 -18.06 2.23
C GLU A 85 23.89 -17.13 2.18
N GLU A 86 24.41 -16.83 0.99
CA GLU A 86 25.51 -15.88 0.80
C GLU A 86 25.09 -14.45 1.21
N LEU A 87 23.86 -14.04 0.88
CA LEU A 87 23.33 -12.73 1.25
C LEU A 87 23.16 -12.59 2.77
N GLU A 88 22.65 -13.63 3.43
CA GLU A 88 22.51 -13.70 4.89
C GLU A 88 23.88 -13.59 5.58
N HIS A 89 24.89 -14.33 5.08
CA HIS A 89 26.26 -14.23 5.56
C HIS A 89 26.86 -12.83 5.42
N ILE A 90 26.57 -12.11 4.33
CA ILE A 90 27.03 -10.72 4.13
C ILE A 90 26.32 -9.76 5.09
N ALA A 91 25.02 -9.93 5.34
CA ALA A 91 24.28 -9.09 6.28
C ALA A 91 24.78 -9.25 7.73
N LEU A 92 25.18 -10.47 8.11
CA LEU A 92 25.78 -10.80 9.41
C LEU A 92 27.24 -10.33 9.54
N ALA A 93 27.97 -10.26 8.42
CA ALA A 93 29.31 -9.70 8.38
C ALA A 93 29.23 -8.17 8.32
N ALA A 94 29.44 -7.49 9.47
CA ALA A 94 29.42 -6.02 9.58
C ALA A 94 30.09 -5.31 8.38
N PRO A 95 29.52 -4.18 7.90
CA PRO A 95 29.92 -3.60 6.62
C PRO A 95 31.40 -3.20 6.61
N LYS A 96 32.19 -3.80 5.71
CA LYS A 96 33.50 -3.24 5.36
C LYS A 96 33.24 -1.89 4.69
N LYS A 97 33.70 -0.80 5.33
CA LYS A 97 33.73 0.56 4.77
C LYS A 97 34.15 0.47 3.29
N SER A 98 33.25 0.81 2.37
CA SER A 98 33.64 1.04 0.99
C SER A 98 34.67 2.17 0.99
N ALA A 99 35.87 1.87 0.48
CA ALA A 99 36.95 2.82 0.41
C ALA A 99 36.50 3.99 -0.48
N ARG A 100 36.50 5.18 0.12
CA ARG A 100 36.34 6.48 -0.53
C ARG A 100 37.21 6.54 -1.79
N VAL A 101 36.62 6.46 -2.97
CA VAL A 101 37.31 6.74 -4.23
C VAL A 101 37.61 8.23 -4.25
N ALA A 102 38.83 8.57 -3.88
CA ALA A 102 39.39 9.91 -4.01
C ALA A 102 39.68 10.17 -5.49
N ALA A 103 38.77 10.86 -6.19
CA ALA A 103 39.11 11.54 -7.43
C ALA A 103 39.65 12.94 -7.06
N LYS A 104 40.97 13.03 -6.85
CA LYS A 104 41.71 14.29 -6.80
C LYS A 104 41.72 14.92 -8.20
N SER A 105 41.37 16.21 -8.25
CA SER A 105 42.08 17.28 -8.97
C SER A 105 42.58 17.01 -10.39
N SER A 106 41.99 17.69 -11.37
CA SER A 106 42.77 18.37 -12.41
C SER A 106 42.14 19.72 -12.72
N ARG A 107 42.74 20.77 -12.14
CA ARG A 107 42.68 22.13 -12.68
C ARG A 107 43.38 22.10 -14.04
N HIS A 108 42.75 22.67 -15.06
CA HIS A 108 43.34 23.69 -15.94
C HIS A 108 42.22 24.40 -16.68
#